data_AF-A0A2H2ZL78-F1
#
_entry.id   AF-A0A2H2ZL78-F1
#
_cell.length_a   1.000
_cell.length_b   1.000
_cell.length_c   1.000
_cell.angle_alpha   90.00
_cell.angle_beta   90.00
_cell.angle_gamma   90.00
#
_symmetry.space_group_name_H-M   'P 1'
#
loop_
_entity.id
_entity.type
_entity.pdbx_description
1 polymer ?
#
loop_
_entity_poly.entity_id
_entity_poly.type
_entity_poly.pdbx_seq_one_letter_code
_entity_poly.pdbx_strand_id
1 'polypeptide(L)'
;MSASPIDVSSLVTESKFSPDIEAKLSPLLDAAINNSADSSSTDVIEAAAAAAAIDEACPRNEDAENFLWQLWTLLINISKRIPLDDDDERIGSLVGIVASLKAKQGGTVDIWGSSHDLWSDLPLFGAVMREAWNGNPDFNSSPEDAAKIAQWLSLNSFAARLLGASAQAWTNFALWELRDGLEEPLPNDHARDTRLLTASEWIIHAGRVLYDEVRNNNQLNDQEARALRPGSLLEGGSSGFNQQRWTFWKKRLQELSADASDKAKARTQKAMEVMDSLEA
;
A
#
# COMPACT_ATOMS: atom_id res chain seq x y z
N MET A 1 15.24 -19.18 -0.91
CA MET A 1 14.39 -20.01 -1.82
C MET A 1 13.63 -19.03 -2.67
N SER A 2 13.72 -19.11 -4.00
CA SER A 2 12.98 -18.17 -4.87
C SER A 2 11.48 -18.31 -4.62
N ALA A 3 10.77 -17.20 -4.45
CA ALA A 3 9.33 -17.23 -4.28
C ALA A 3 8.66 -17.82 -5.53
N SER A 4 7.54 -18.53 -5.36
CA SER A 4 6.78 -19.07 -6.48
C SER A 4 6.32 -17.94 -7.41
N PRO A 5 6.35 -18.15 -8.75
CA PRO A 5 5.82 -17.17 -9.69
C PRO A 5 4.34 -16.87 -9.42
N ILE A 6 3.96 -15.61 -9.60
CA ILE A 6 2.56 -15.18 -9.55
C ILE A 6 1.95 -15.38 -10.94
N ASP A 7 0.77 -15.99 -11.02
CA ASP A 7 0.05 -16.13 -12.27
C ASP A 7 -0.58 -14.80 -12.71
N VAL A 8 0.26 -13.90 -13.23
CA VAL A 8 -0.15 -12.57 -13.69
C VAL A 8 -1.10 -12.66 -14.86
N SER A 9 -0.88 -13.63 -15.77
CA SER A 9 -1.73 -13.82 -16.94
C SER A 9 -3.17 -14.15 -16.56
N SER A 10 -3.38 -15.01 -15.55
CA SER A 10 -4.71 -15.29 -15.01
C SER A 10 -5.37 -14.03 -14.42
N LEU A 11 -4.63 -13.23 -13.63
CA LEU A 11 -5.16 -11.97 -13.06
C LEU A 11 -5.55 -10.95 -14.15
N VAL A 12 -4.77 -10.87 -15.23
CA VAL A 12 -5.09 -10.02 -16.38
C VAL A 12 -6.35 -10.52 -17.11
N THR A 13 -6.51 -11.83 -17.26
CA THR A 13 -7.69 -12.44 -17.91
C THR A 13 -8.95 -12.32 -17.03
N GLU A 14 -8.79 -12.34 -15.71
CA GLU A 14 -9.88 -12.04 -14.75
C GLU A 14 -10.28 -10.56 -14.77
N SER A 15 -9.38 -9.68 -15.27
CA SER A 15 -9.68 -8.27 -15.47
C SER A 15 -10.51 -8.13 -16.74
N LYS A 16 -11.53 -7.25 -16.73
CA LYS A 16 -12.52 -7.15 -17.81
C LYS A 16 -12.02 -6.32 -19.01
N PHE A 17 -10.76 -6.49 -19.37
CA PHE A 17 -10.12 -5.77 -20.48
C PHE A 17 -10.59 -6.35 -21.83
N SER A 18 -10.27 -5.66 -22.93
CA SER A 18 -10.41 -6.29 -24.25
C SER A 18 -9.28 -7.30 -24.48
N PRO A 19 -9.49 -8.34 -25.29
CA PRO A 19 -8.45 -9.34 -25.58
C PRO A 19 -7.14 -8.74 -26.11
N ASP A 20 -7.21 -7.65 -26.88
CA ASP A 20 -6.03 -6.96 -27.40
C ASP A 20 -5.22 -6.29 -26.28
N ILE A 21 -5.90 -5.71 -25.27
CA ILE A 21 -5.27 -5.12 -24.09
C ILE A 21 -4.67 -6.23 -23.22
N GLU A 22 -5.41 -7.32 -22.99
CA GLU A 22 -4.92 -8.47 -22.21
C GLU A 22 -3.63 -9.06 -22.80
N ALA A 23 -3.62 -9.30 -24.11
CA ALA A 23 -2.47 -9.82 -24.84
C ALA A 23 -1.26 -8.89 -24.77
N LYS A 24 -1.49 -7.58 -24.68
CA LYS A 24 -0.45 -6.56 -24.56
C LYS A 24 0.10 -6.45 -23.13
N LEU A 25 -0.77 -6.40 -22.12
CA LEU A 25 -0.38 -6.14 -20.74
C LEU A 25 0.21 -7.38 -20.06
N SER A 26 -0.35 -8.58 -20.32
CA SER A 26 0.06 -9.83 -19.68
C SER A 26 1.58 -10.08 -19.69
N PRO A 27 2.28 -10.09 -20.84
CA PRO A 27 3.71 -10.41 -20.87
C PRO A 27 4.58 -9.36 -20.19
N LEU A 28 4.19 -8.08 -20.20
CA LEU A 28 4.98 -7.00 -19.62
C LEU A 28 4.81 -6.90 -18.11
N LEU A 29 3.59 -7.12 -17.62
CA LEU A 29 3.34 -7.25 -16.20
C LEU A 29 3.98 -8.53 -15.64
N ASP A 30 3.90 -9.64 -16.37
CA ASP A 30 4.54 -10.89 -15.96
C ASP A 30 6.05 -10.72 -15.86
N ALA A 31 6.70 -10.10 -16.85
CA ALA A 31 8.12 -9.78 -16.79
C ALA A 31 8.44 -8.92 -15.56
N ALA A 32 7.79 -7.76 -15.42
CA ALA A 32 8.08 -6.84 -14.32
C ALA A 32 7.85 -7.43 -12.91
N ILE A 33 6.93 -8.41 -12.77
CA ILE A 33 6.58 -9.00 -11.49
C ILE A 33 7.32 -10.31 -11.22
N ASN A 34 7.58 -11.17 -12.21
CA ASN A 34 8.18 -12.48 -11.99
C ASN A 34 9.68 -12.54 -12.33
N ASN A 35 10.21 -11.61 -13.12
CA ASN A 35 11.63 -11.56 -13.45
C ASN A 35 12.46 -10.66 -12.52
N SER A 36 11.89 -10.20 -11.40
CA SER A 36 12.63 -9.39 -10.42
C SER A 36 13.73 -10.22 -9.75
N ALA A 37 14.86 -10.35 -10.41
CA ALA A 37 16.00 -11.15 -9.98
C ALA A 37 17.25 -10.26 -9.88
N ASP A 38 17.75 -10.12 -8.64
CA ASP A 38 19.06 -9.66 -8.15
C ASP A 38 19.71 -8.38 -8.74
N SER A 39 19.13 -7.73 -9.75
CA SER A 39 19.69 -6.54 -10.40
C SER A 39 18.68 -5.40 -10.46
N SER A 40 18.82 -4.45 -9.54
CA SER A 40 17.98 -3.25 -9.43
C SER A 40 17.81 -2.45 -10.73
N SER A 41 18.76 -2.54 -11.68
CA SER A 41 18.65 -1.88 -12.98
C SER A 41 17.64 -2.54 -13.92
N THR A 42 17.49 -3.86 -13.86
CA THR A 42 16.60 -4.61 -14.76
C THR A 42 15.14 -4.40 -14.34
N ASP A 43 14.88 -4.44 -13.04
CA ASP A 43 13.55 -4.20 -12.46
C ASP A 43 12.99 -2.83 -12.85
N VAL A 44 13.85 -1.79 -12.83
CA VAL A 44 13.47 -0.44 -13.24
C VAL A 44 13.11 -0.39 -14.73
N ILE A 45 13.83 -1.12 -15.59
CA ILE A 45 13.57 -1.16 -17.03
C ILE A 45 12.24 -1.88 -17.31
N GLU A 46 12.00 -3.03 -16.67
CA GLU A 46 10.76 -3.79 -16.88
C GLU A 46 9.54 -3.06 -16.33
N ALA A 47 9.64 -2.45 -15.16
CA ALA A 47 8.57 -1.61 -14.60
C ALA A 47 8.24 -0.42 -15.51
N ALA A 48 9.26 0.24 -16.07
CA ALA A 48 9.06 1.32 -17.04
C ALA A 48 8.43 0.84 -18.36
N ALA A 49 8.80 -0.35 -18.83
CA ALA A 49 8.21 -0.97 -20.02
C ALA A 49 6.73 -1.33 -19.81
N ALA A 50 6.39 -1.92 -18.67
CA ALA A 50 5.00 -2.18 -18.29
C ALA A 50 4.19 -0.88 -18.18
N ALA A 51 4.74 0.16 -17.55
CA ALA A 51 4.11 1.48 -17.49
C ALA A 51 3.91 2.10 -18.88
N ALA A 52 4.85 1.93 -19.82
CA ALA A 52 4.70 2.42 -21.18
C ALA A 52 3.58 1.70 -21.95
N ALA A 53 3.43 0.38 -21.76
CA ALA A 53 2.35 -0.36 -22.39
C ALA A 53 0.97 -0.05 -21.81
N ILE A 54 0.89 0.16 -20.49
CA ILE A 54 -0.33 0.64 -19.82
C ILE A 54 -0.71 2.02 -20.37
N ASP A 55 0.26 2.93 -20.46
CA ASP A 55 0.07 4.26 -21.03
C ASP A 55 -0.45 4.18 -22.47
N GLU A 56 0.16 3.39 -23.33
CA GLU A 56 -0.30 3.25 -24.72
C GLU A 56 -1.68 2.57 -24.82
N ALA A 57 -2.00 1.64 -23.93
CA ALA A 57 -3.29 0.95 -23.90
C ALA A 57 -4.44 1.79 -23.35
N CYS A 58 -4.16 2.81 -22.53
CA CYS A 58 -5.19 3.62 -21.88
C CYS A 58 -5.99 4.44 -22.92
N PRO A 59 -7.31 4.34 -22.99
CA PRO A 59 -8.10 5.24 -23.83
C PRO A 59 -8.11 6.68 -23.27
N ARG A 60 -8.23 7.68 -24.16
CA ARG A 60 -8.31 9.13 -23.83
C ARG A 60 -9.69 9.69 -24.23
N ASN A 61 -10.71 8.89 -24.02
CA ASN A 61 -12.10 9.17 -24.35
C ASN A 61 -12.99 8.64 -23.21
N GLU A 62 -14.29 8.49 -23.46
CA GLU A 62 -15.27 7.98 -22.49
C GLU A 62 -14.95 6.58 -21.92
N ASP A 63 -14.13 5.77 -22.61
CA ASP A 63 -13.73 4.44 -22.13
C ASP A 63 -12.63 4.49 -21.05
N ALA A 64 -12.01 5.67 -20.82
CA ALA A 64 -10.93 5.86 -19.86
C ALA A 64 -11.33 5.45 -18.44
N GLU A 65 -12.56 5.78 -18.03
CA GLU A 65 -13.06 5.48 -16.69
C GLU A 65 -13.04 3.96 -16.42
N ASN A 66 -13.61 3.18 -17.33
CA ASN A 66 -13.66 1.72 -17.19
C ASN A 66 -12.26 1.10 -17.25
N PHE A 67 -11.39 1.57 -18.16
CA PHE A 67 -10.00 1.08 -18.24
C PHE A 67 -9.23 1.33 -16.94
N LEU A 68 -9.29 2.56 -16.42
CA LEU A 68 -8.56 2.96 -15.21
C LEU A 68 -9.05 2.19 -13.98
N TRP A 69 -10.36 2.00 -13.84
CA TRP A 69 -10.93 1.21 -12.74
C TRP A 69 -10.38 -0.23 -12.74
N GLN A 70 -10.37 -0.86 -13.91
CA GLN A 70 -9.85 -2.23 -14.08
C GLN A 70 -8.34 -2.29 -13.85
N LEU A 71 -7.59 -1.32 -14.35
CA LEU A 71 -6.15 -1.22 -14.15
C LEU A 71 -5.79 -1.16 -12.66
N TRP A 72 -6.41 -0.24 -11.92
CA TRP A 72 -6.12 -0.12 -10.49
C TRP A 72 -6.53 -1.36 -9.72
N THR A 73 -7.65 -1.98 -10.10
CA THR A 73 -8.11 -3.26 -9.51
C THR A 73 -7.09 -4.37 -9.78
N LEU A 74 -6.58 -4.47 -11.00
CA LEU A 74 -5.55 -5.44 -11.38
C LEU A 74 -4.28 -5.27 -10.56
N LEU A 75 -3.72 -4.04 -10.48
CA LEU A 75 -2.49 -3.81 -9.73
C LEU A 75 -2.66 -4.12 -8.24
N ILE A 76 -3.80 -3.76 -7.64
CA ILE A 76 -4.17 -4.14 -6.26
C ILE A 76 -4.28 -5.66 -6.10
N ASN A 77 -4.87 -6.36 -7.07
CA ASN A 77 -5.00 -7.82 -7.01
C ASN A 77 -3.65 -8.52 -7.15
N ILE A 78 -2.75 -8.00 -8.00
CA ILE A 78 -1.35 -8.46 -8.08
C ILE A 78 -0.67 -8.26 -6.72
N SER A 79 -0.80 -7.08 -6.10
CA SER A 79 -0.17 -6.81 -4.80
C SER A 79 -0.60 -7.82 -3.73
N LYS A 80 -1.89 -8.18 -3.71
CA LYS A 80 -2.46 -9.17 -2.79
C LYS A 80 -1.93 -10.59 -2.99
N ARG A 81 -1.28 -10.91 -4.12
CA ARG A 81 -0.66 -12.23 -4.38
C ARG A 81 0.83 -12.29 -4.03
N ILE A 82 1.46 -11.16 -3.71
CA ILE A 82 2.88 -11.13 -3.34
C ILE A 82 3.00 -11.38 -1.84
N PRO A 83 3.69 -12.45 -1.39
CA PRO A 83 3.93 -12.69 0.03
C PRO A 83 4.70 -11.54 0.69
N LEU A 84 4.38 -11.26 1.96
CA LEU A 84 5.16 -10.31 2.75
C LEU A 84 6.44 -10.98 3.28
N ASP A 85 7.44 -11.09 2.43
CA ASP A 85 8.76 -11.63 2.75
C ASP A 85 9.84 -10.57 2.50
N ASP A 86 10.91 -10.58 3.30
CA ASP A 86 11.93 -9.52 3.31
C ASP A 86 12.71 -9.43 1.99
N ASP A 87 12.88 -10.56 1.31
CA ASP A 87 13.68 -10.70 0.08
C ASP A 87 12.82 -10.64 -1.20
N ASP A 88 11.51 -10.40 -1.07
CA ASP A 88 10.57 -10.34 -2.20
C ASP A 88 10.42 -8.90 -2.71
N GLU A 89 11.12 -8.59 -3.81
CA GLU A 89 11.15 -7.24 -4.40
C GLU A 89 9.97 -6.93 -5.31
N ARG A 90 9.03 -7.87 -5.51
CA ARG A 90 7.95 -7.73 -6.49
C ARG A 90 6.98 -6.59 -6.15
N ILE A 91 6.77 -6.29 -4.86
CA ILE A 91 6.01 -5.09 -4.46
C ILE A 91 6.76 -3.83 -4.88
N GLY A 92 8.09 -3.83 -4.77
CA GLY A 92 8.95 -2.76 -5.28
C GLY A 92 8.77 -2.53 -6.78
N SER A 93 8.79 -3.61 -7.58
CA SER A 93 8.51 -3.51 -9.03
C SER A 93 7.13 -2.93 -9.33
N LEU A 94 6.10 -3.38 -8.59
CA LEU A 94 4.73 -2.87 -8.75
C LEU A 94 4.62 -1.37 -8.41
N VAL A 95 5.31 -0.92 -7.35
CA VAL A 95 5.45 0.51 -7.01
C VAL A 95 6.18 1.26 -8.12
N GLY A 96 7.23 0.66 -8.69
CA GLY A 96 7.98 1.20 -9.83
C GLY A 96 7.12 1.44 -11.06
N ILE A 97 6.16 0.54 -11.36
CA ILE A 97 5.19 0.73 -12.44
C ILE A 97 4.35 1.98 -12.19
N VAL A 98 3.78 2.12 -10.99
CA VAL A 98 2.93 3.28 -10.64
C VAL A 98 3.74 4.59 -10.65
N ALA A 99 4.96 4.58 -10.12
CA ALA A 99 5.85 5.74 -10.15
C ALA A 99 6.22 6.13 -11.60
N SER A 100 6.49 5.14 -12.45
CA SER A 100 6.78 5.35 -13.88
C SER A 100 5.57 5.89 -14.64
N LEU A 101 4.36 5.42 -14.31
CA LEU A 101 3.12 6.02 -14.83
C LEU A 101 3.03 7.48 -14.41
N LYS A 102 3.13 7.78 -13.11
CA LYS A 102 3.01 9.14 -12.56
C LYS A 102 3.96 10.16 -13.20
N ALA A 103 5.14 9.71 -13.61
CA ALA A 103 6.14 10.55 -14.29
C ALA A 103 5.82 10.84 -15.78
N LYS A 104 4.85 10.15 -16.39
CA LYS A 104 4.49 10.32 -17.80
C LYS A 104 3.56 11.51 -18.02
N GLN A 105 3.68 12.11 -19.21
CA GLN A 105 2.71 13.05 -19.74
C GLN A 105 1.62 12.28 -20.48
N GLY A 106 0.53 11.95 -19.79
CA GLY A 106 -0.55 11.10 -20.33
C GLY A 106 -1.68 11.84 -21.04
N GLY A 107 -1.63 13.17 -21.10
CA GLY A 107 -2.76 14.01 -21.48
C GLY A 107 -3.81 14.12 -20.37
N THR A 108 -5.01 14.56 -20.75
CA THR A 108 -6.14 14.75 -19.83
C THR A 108 -7.26 13.76 -20.11
N VAL A 109 -7.98 13.37 -19.07
CA VAL A 109 -9.21 12.56 -19.16
C VAL A 109 -10.29 13.16 -18.27
N ASP A 110 -11.55 13.04 -18.71
CA ASP A 110 -12.69 13.48 -17.90
C ASP A 110 -13.25 12.28 -17.13
N ILE A 111 -13.26 12.37 -15.81
CA ILE A 111 -13.71 11.32 -14.89
C ILE A 111 -14.71 11.94 -13.93
N TRP A 112 -15.90 11.32 -13.82
CA TRP A 112 -16.98 11.79 -12.95
C TRP A 112 -17.30 13.30 -13.09
N GLY A 113 -17.23 13.81 -14.32
CA GLY A 113 -17.53 15.21 -14.64
C GLY A 113 -16.43 16.22 -14.29
N SER A 114 -15.23 15.76 -13.94
CA SER A 114 -14.05 16.60 -13.70
C SER A 114 -12.90 16.20 -14.62
N SER A 115 -12.13 17.17 -15.08
CA SER A 115 -10.94 16.91 -15.92
C SER A 115 -9.73 16.65 -15.03
N HIS A 116 -8.95 15.63 -15.39
CA HIS A 116 -7.79 15.16 -14.65
C HIS A 116 -6.58 14.99 -15.56
N ASP A 117 -5.39 15.31 -15.06
CA ASP A 117 -4.14 14.94 -15.72
C ASP A 117 -3.91 13.45 -15.50
N LEU A 118 -3.98 12.65 -16.57
CA LEU A 118 -4.18 11.20 -16.54
C LEU A 118 -3.23 10.47 -15.57
N TRP A 119 -1.94 10.81 -15.57
CA TRP A 119 -0.98 10.10 -14.74
C TRP A 119 -0.46 10.89 -13.53
N SER A 120 -0.43 12.22 -13.56
CA SER A 120 -0.02 12.96 -12.34
C SER A 120 -1.05 12.83 -11.23
N ASP A 121 -2.34 12.82 -11.60
CA ASP A 121 -3.46 12.75 -10.66
C ASP A 121 -3.82 11.31 -10.26
N LEU A 122 -3.49 10.32 -11.11
CA LEU A 122 -3.90 8.91 -10.98
C LEU A 122 -5.41 8.78 -10.67
N PRO A 123 -6.29 9.27 -11.56
CA PRO A 123 -7.72 9.31 -11.31
C PRO A 123 -8.27 7.90 -11.06
N LEU A 124 -9.29 7.83 -10.20
CA LEU A 124 -9.91 6.60 -9.66
C LEU A 124 -9.03 5.74 -8.74
N PHE A 125 -7.70 5.90 -8.71
CA PHE A 125 -6.85 5.00 -7.92
C PHE A 125 -7.19 5.03 -6.43
N GLY A 126 -7.41 6.23 -5.88
CA GLY A 126 -7.85 6.39 -4.49
C GLY A 126 -9.22 5.76 -4.19
N ALA A 127 -10.15 5.77 -5.16
CA ALA A 127 -11.47 5.16 -5.00
C ALA A 127 -11.37 3.64 -4.96
N VAL A 128 -10.65 3.04 -5.92
CA VAL A 128 -10.42 1.59 -5.98
C VAL A 128 -9.63 1.11 -4.77
N MET A 129 -8.60 1.86 -4.34
CA MET A 129 -7.85 1.54 -3.12
C MET A 129 -8.74 1.60 -1.87
N ARG A 130 -9.65 2.59 -1.79
CA ARG A 130 -10.60 2.69 -0.68
C ARG A 130 -11.57 1.50 -0.65
N GLU A 131 -12.03 1.00 -1.80
CA GLU A 131 -12.84 -0.21 -1.85
C GLU A 131 -12.07 -1.43 -1.38
N ALA A 132 -10.81 -1.59 -1.80
CA ALA A 132 -9.94 -2.66 -1.33
C ALA A 132 -9.74 -2.63 0.19
N TRP A 133 -9.75 -1.44 0.80
CA TRP A 133 -9.64 -1.24 2.25
C TRP A 133 -10.85 -1.75 3.05
N ASN A 134 -12.01 -1.95 2.40
CA ASN A 134 -13.18 -2.55 3.07
C ASN A 134 -13.02 -4.06 3.32
N GLY A 135 -11.96 -4.69 2.80
CA GLY A 135 -11.66 -6.12 2.96
C GLY A 135 -10.81 -6.47 4.19
N ASN A 136 -10.83 -5.66 5.25
CA ASN A 136 -10.10 -5.90 6.50
C ASN A 136 -10.45 -7.28 7.11
N PRO A 137 -9.48 -8.07 7.62
CA PRO A 137 -9.76 -9.37 8.22
C PRO A 137 -10.65 -9.31 9.47
N ASP A 138 -11.38 -10.40 9.73
CA ASP A 138 -12.28 -10.53 10.89
C ASP A 138 -11.55 -11.07 12.13
N PHE A 139 -10.34 -11.64 11.96
CA PHE A 139 -9.51 -12.24 13.02
C PHE A 139 -10.19 -13.41 13.74
N ASN A 140 -10.99 -14.18 13.00
CA ASN A 140 -11.75 -15.32 13.52
C ASN A 140 -10.99 -16.66 13.42
N SER A 141 -9.73 -16.64 12.97
CA SER A 141 -8.83 -17.80 12.88
C SER A 141 -9.32 -18.90 11.91
N SER A 142 -10.23 -18.59 10.98
CA SER A 142 -10.62 -19.50 9.91
C SER A 142 -9.55 -19.55 8.79
N PRO A 143 -9.51 -20.61 7.96
CA PRO A 143 -8.60 -20.65 6.81
C PRO A 143 -8.83 -19.49 5.81
N GLU A 144 -10.09 -19.07 5.64
CA GLU A 144 -10.44 -17.90 4.81
C GLU A 144 -9.85 -16.61 5.38
N ASP A 145 -9.89 -16.46 6.71
CA ASP A 145 -9.31 -15.33 7.43
C ASP A 145 -7.77 -15.31 7.30
N ALA A 146 -7.10 -16.46 7.34
CA ALA A 146 -5.65 -16.53 7.11
C ALA A 146 -5.25 -16.03 5.71
N ALA A 147 -6.00 -16.41 4.66
CA ALA A 147 -5.78 -15.90 3.31
C ALA A 147 -6.06 -14.39 3.21
N LYS A 148 -7.13 -13.90 3.84
CA LYS A 148 -7.45 -12.47 3.92
C LYS A 148 -6.36 -11.68 4.65
N ILE A 149 -5.82 -12.21 5.75
CA ILE A 149 -4.70 -11.59 6.49
C ILE A 149 -3.48 -11.45 5.60
N ALA A 150 -3.09 -12.51 4.87
CA ALA A 150 -1.95 -12.43 3.95
C ALA A 150 -2.16 -11.34 2.88
N GLN A 151 -3.33 -11.31 2.25
CA GLN A 151 -3.68 -10.29 1.27
C GLN A 151 -3.70 -8.87 1.87
N TRP A 152 -4.19 -8.72 3.09
CA TRP A 152 -4.24 -7.45 3.82
C TRP A 152 -2.84 -6.89 4.10
N LEU A 153 -1.92 -7.76 4.54
CA LEU A 153 -0.53 -7.38 4.78
C LEU A 153 0.15 -6.91 3.49
N SER A 154 -0.02 -7.63 2.39
CA SER A 154 0.57 -7.26 1.10
C SER A 154 -0.02 -5.97 0.52
N LEU A 155 -1.34 -5.77 0.68
CA LEU A 155 -2.01 -4.52 0.30
C LEU A 155 -1.44 -3.33 1.08
N ASN A 156 -1.26 -3.50 2.39
CA ASN A 156 -0.69 -2.46 3.25
C ASN A 156 0.77 -2.16 2.92
N SER A 157 1.59 -3.19 2.68
CA SER A 157 2.98 -2.98 2.25
C SER A 157 3.06 -2.23 0.92
N PHE A 158 2.19 -2.57 -0.05
CA PHE A 158 2.09 -1.83 -1.31
C PHE A 158 1.72 -0.36 -1.10
N ALA A 159 0.68 -0.07 -0.32
CA ALA A 159 0.27 1.30 -0.01
C ALA A 159 1.36 2.09 0.75
N ALA A 160 2.03 1.45 1.71
CA ALA A 160 3.13 2.04 2.45
C ALA A 160 4.32 2.40 1.54
N ARG A 161 4.70 1.51 0.63
CA ARG A 161 5.78 1.77 -0.33
C ARG A 161 5.41 2.83 -1.36
N LEU A 162 4.16 2.90 -1.82
CA LEU A 162 3.68 4.01 -2.66
C LEU A 162 3.79 5.36 -1.94
N LEU A 163 3.45 5.42 -0.65
CA LEU A 163 3.62 6.63 0.16
C LEU A 163 5.09 6.99 0.34
N GLY A 164 5.92 6.02 0.73
CA GLY A 164 7.36 6.21 0.90
C GLY A 164 8.07 6.69 -0.37
N ALA A 165 7.65 6.17 -1.53
CA ALA A 165 8.15 6.58 -2.84
C ALA A 165 7.55 7.90 -3.36
N SER A 166 6.67 8.56 -2.58
CA SER A 166 5.93 9.76 -3.00
C SER A 166 5.10 9.59 -4.28
N ALA A 167 4.72 8.35 -4.61
CA ALA A 167 3.85 8.05 -5.75
C ALA A 167 2.39 8.42 -5.43
N GLN A 168 1.98 8.27 -4.16
CA GLN A 168 0.67 8.64 -3.64
C GLN A 168 0.76 9.22 -2.23
N ALA A 169 -0.14 10.15 -1.88
CA ALA A 169 -0.14 10.86 -0.60
C ALA A 169 -1.21 10.31 0.36
N TRP A 170 -1.20 8.99 0.61
CA TRP A 170 -2.20 8.31 1.44
C TRP A 170 -1.82 8.20 2.92
N THR A 171 -1.42 9.32 3.53
CA THR A 171 -1.10 9.38 4.96
C THR A 171 -2.30 8.98 5.84
N ASN A 172 -3.53 9.22 5.38
CA ASN A 172 -4.74 8.81 6.09
C ASN A 172 -4.85 7.29 6.28
N PHE A 173 -4.42 6.47 5.31
CA PHE A 173 -4.45 5.00 5.46
C PHE A 173 -3.44 4.57 6.53
N ALA A 174 -2.22 5.10 6.49
CA ALA A 174 -1.21 4.86 7.52
C ALA A 174 -1.75 5.19 8.93
N LEU A 175 -2.41 6.34 9.07
CA LEU A 175 -2.95 6.78 10.35
C LEU A 175 -4.06 5.85 10.86
N TRP A 176 -4.93 5.36 9.97
CA TRP A 176 -5.99 4.43 10.36
C TRP A 176 -5.40 3.10 10.83
N GLU A 177 -4.42 2.56 10.13
CA GLU A 177 -3.82 1.29 10.53
C GLU A 177 -2.99 1.39 11.81
N LEU A 178 -2.24 2.49 11.99
CA LEU A 178 -1.51 2.76 13.23
C LEU A 178 -2.47 2.95 14.40
N ARG A 179 -3.59 3.65 14.20
CA ARG A 179 -4.64 3.78 15.23
C ARG A 179 -5.22 2.41 15.58
N ASP A 180 -5.73 1.69 14.59
CA ASP A 180 -6.46 0.44 14.81
C ASP A 180 -5.54 -0.67 15.38
N GLY A 181 -4.24 -0.60 15.09
CA GLY A 181 -3.25 -1.56 15.58
C GLY A 181 -2.61 -1.22 16.92
N LEU A 182 -2.44 0.07 17.25
CA LEU A 182 -1.64 0.49 18.40
C LEU A 182 -2.45 1.27 19.43
N GLU A 183 -3.52 1.96 19.02
CA GLU A 183 -4.36 2.82 19.86
C GLU A 183 -5.71 2.21 20.23
N GLU A 184 -6.00 0.98 19.81
CA GLU A 184 -7.21 0.25 20.19
C GLU A 184 -6.89 -1.08 20.89
N PRO A 185 -7.78 -1.58 21.77
CA PRO A 185 -7.68 -2.94 22.29
C PRO A 185 -7.75 -3.97 21.16
N LEU A 186 -6.88 -4.97 21.22
CA LEU A 186 -6.80 -6.02 20.21
C LEU A 186 -7.57 -7.26 20.69
N PRO A 187 -8.41 -7.89 19.83
CA PRO A 187 -9.32 -8.94 20.27
C PRO A 187 -8.63 -10.27 20.60
N ASN A 188 -7.49 -10.56 19.99
CA ASN A 188 -6.73 -11.81 20.17
C ASN A 188 -5.30 -11.72 19.62
N ASP A 189 -4.53 -12.79 19.80
CA ASP A 189 -3.13 -12.89 19.36
C ASP A 189 -2.94 -12.78 17.84
N HIS A 190 -3.87 -13.32 17.04
CA HIS A 190 -3.80 -13.22 15.56
C HIS A 190 -3.99 -11.77 15.10
N ALA A 191 -4.93 -11.05 15.72
CA ALA A 191 -5.15 -9.64 15.47
C ALA A 191 -3.93 -8.82 15.89
N ARG A 192 -3.32 -9.11 17.06
CA ARG A 192 -2.10 -8.45 17.50
C ARG A 192 -0.97 -8.62 16.49
N ASP A 193 -0.67 -9.85 16.10
CA ASP A 193 0.45 -10.12 15.19
C ASP A 193 0.22 -9.48 13.82
N THR A 194 -1.00 -9.56 13.29
CA THR A 194 -1.36 -8.91 12.01
C THR A 194 -1.21 -7.41 12.10
N ARG A 195 -1.72 -6.78 13.16
CA ARG A 195 -1.66 -5.32 13.35
C ARG A 195 -0.23 -4.83 13.59
N LEU A 196 0.59 -5.57 14.32
CA LEU A 196 2.02 -5.30 14.47
C LEU A 196 2.74 -5.32 13.13
N LEU A 197 2.50 -6.35 12.31
CA LEU A 197 3.08 -6.44 10.97
C LEU A 197 2.63 -5.27 10.10
N THR A 198 1.33 -4.96 10.05
CA THR A 198 0.79 -3.83 9.28
C THR A 198 1.39 -2.49 9.72
N ALA A 199 1.39 -2.19 11.02
CA ALA A 199 1.97 -0.96 11.57
C ALA A 199 3.47 -0.86 11.23
N SER A 200 4.18 -1.99 11.31
CA SER A 200 5.59 -2.07 10.96
C SER A 200 5.84 -1.76 9.49
N GLU A 201 5.01 -2.26 8.56
CA GLU A 201 5.14 -1.94 7.12
C GLU A 201 5.07 -0.43 6.86
N TRP A 202 4.08 0.24 7.45
CA TRP A 202 3.93 1.69 7.31
C TRP A 202 5.12 2.46 7.84
N ILE A 203 5.68 2.04 8.98
CA ILE A 203 6.85 2.71 9.58
C ILE A 203 8.12 2.41 8.78
N ILE A 204 8.34 1.15 8.37
CA ILE A 204 9.53 0.75 7.61
C ILE A 204 9.58 1.47 6.27
N HIS A 205 8.47 1.51 5.54
CA HIS A 205 8.45 1.98 4.16
C HIS A 205 8.06 3.45 4.01
N ALA A 206 7.25 4.00 4.93
CA ALA A 206 6.80 5.39 4.87
C ALA A 206 7.18 6.21 6.12
N GLY A 207 7.94 5.66 7.07
CA GLY A 207 8.23 6.31 8.36
C GLY A 207 8.80 7.71 8.24
N ARG A 208 9.67 7.97 7.26
CA ARG A 208 10.18 9.33 6.98
C ARG A 208 9.05 10.31 6.70
N VAL A 209 8.15 9.97 5.77
CA VAL A 209 7.02 10.81 5.38
C VAL A 209 6.09 11.03 6.57
N LEU A 210 5.79 9.98 7.33
CA LEU A 210 4.93 10.07 8.52
C LEU A 210 5.56 10.92 9.63
N TYR A 211 6.87 10.84 9.82
CA TYR A 211 7.58 11.64 10.81
C TYR A 211 7.68 13.11 10.39
N ASP A 212 7.80 13.39 9.10
CA ASP A 212 7.74 14.76 8.59
C ASP A 212 6.35 15.38 8.81
N GLU A 213 5.26 14.61 8.66
CA GLU A 213 3.91 15.07 9.05
C GLU A 213 3.82 15.42 10.54
N VAL A 214 4.42 14.58 11.41
CA VAL A 214 4.51 14.85 12.87
C VAL A 214 5.22 16.18 13.14
N ARG A 215 6.31 16.46 12.41
CA ARG A 215 7.10 17.69 12.58
C ARG A 215 6.43 18.94 12.03
N ASN A 216 5.72 18.81 10.91
CA ASN A 216 5.05 19.93 10.26
C ASN A 216 3.86 20.45 11.08
N ASN A 217 3.21 19.58 11.87
CA ASN A 217 2.10 19.92 12.76
C ASN A 217 1.00 20.73 12.03
N ASN A 218 0.55 20.20 10.90
CA ASN A 218 -0.44 20.83 10.04
C ASN A 218 -1.76 21.08 10.78
N GLN A 219 -2.34 22.27 10.61
CA GLN A 219 -3.66 22.57 11.15
C GLN A 219 -4.73 21.77 10.38
N LEU A 220 -5.51 21.00 11.13
CA LEU A 220 -6.64 20.23 10.57
C LEU A 220 -7.91 21.07 10.62
N ASN A 221 -8.71 20.98 9.56
CA ASN A 221 -10.10 21.44 9.61
C ASN A 221 -10.97 20.46 10.43
N ASP A 222 -12.20 20.86 10.76
CA ASP A 222 -13.10 20.05 11.61
C ASP A 222 -13.39 18.65 11.03
N GLN A 223 -13.45 18.52 9.70
CA GLN A 223 -13.70 17.24 9.05
C GLN A 223 -12.48 16.32 9.16
N GLU A 224 -11.29 16.85 8.88
CA GLU A 224 -10.01 16.13 9.03
C GLU A 224 -9.77 15.73 10.49
N ALA A 225 -10.00 16.65 11.43
CA ALA A 225 -9.86 16.39 12.85
C ALA A 225 -10.75 15.22 13.31
N ARG A 226 -11.98 15.11 12.79
CA ARG A 226 -12.86 13.96 13.07
C ARG A 226 -12.36 12.67 12.42
N ALA A 227 -11.93 12.72 11.16
CA ALA A 227 -11.46 11.55 10.43
C ALA A 227 -10.15 10.96 10.98
N LEU A 228 -9.30 11.84 11.53
CA LEU A 228 -7.96 11.54 12.01
C LEU A 228 -7.87 11.50 13.54
N ARG A 229 -9.01 11.32 14.22
CA ARG A 229 -9.09 11.20 15.69
C ARG A 229 -8.20 10.05 16.22
N PRO A 230 -7.66 10.19 17.44
CA PRO A 230 -6.95 9.10 18.11
C PRO A 230 -7.89 7.95 18.48
N GLY A 231 -7.31 6.79 18.76
CA GLY A 231 -8.00 5.61 19.28
C GLY A 231 -8.20 5.66 20.78
N SER A 232 -9.00 4.73 21.29
CA SER A 232 -9.48 4.73 22.68
C SER A 232 -8.39 4.59 23.75
N LEU A 233 -7.25 3.99 23.43
CA LEU A 233 -6.13 3.81 24.37
C LEU A 233 -5.26 5.07 24.53
N LEU A 234 -5.40 6.07 23.65
CA LEU A 234 -4.67 7.33 23.76
C LEU A 234 -5.57 8.41 24.38
N GLU A 235 -5.80 8.29 25.68
CA GLU A 235 -6.60 9.25 26.44
C GLU A 235 -6.03 10.68 26.35
N GLY A 236 -6.90 11.64 26.02
CA GLY A 236 -6.49 13.04 25.82
C GLY A 236 -5.63 13.29 24.58
N GLY A 237 -5.56 12.32 23.66
CA GLY A 237 -4.84 12.46 22.39
C GLY A 237 -5.42 13.56 21.50
N SER A 238 -4.56 14.21 20.72
CA SER A 238 -4.96 15.13 19.65
C SER A 238 -5.07 14.43 18.30
N SER A 239 -5.99 14.87 17.45
CA SER A 239 -6.16 14.36 16.08
C SER A 239 -4.92 14.62 15.20
N GLY A 240 -4.79 13.83 14.13
CA GLY A 240 -3.72 13.98 13.14
C GLY A 240 -2.41 13.31 13.54
N PHE A 241 -1.33 13.71 12.86
CA PHE A 241 0.04 13.31 13.13
C PHE A 241 0.66 14.29 14.12
N ASN A 242 1.13 13.79 15.26
CA ASN A 242 1.75 14.62 16.29
C ASN A 242 2.72 13.80 17.14
N GLN A 243 3.57 14.50 17.90
CA GLN A 243 4.64 13.88 18.68
C GLN A 243 4.10 12.94 19.76
N GLN A 244 2.95 13.25 20.35
CA GLN A 244 2.32 12.40 21.37
C GLN A 244 1.98 11.02 20.78
N ARG A 245 1.34 11.00 19.60
CA ARG A 245 1.00 9.76 18.89
C ARG A 245 2.23 8.99 18.46
N TRP A 246 3.23 9.66 17.89
CA TRP A 246 4.48 9.01 17.47
C TRP A 246 5.16 8.28 18.63
N THR A 247 5.33 8.96 19.77
CA THR A 247 5.89 8.36 20.99
C THR A 247 5.01 7.21 21.51
N PHE A 248 3.69 7.37 21.47
CA PHE A 248 2.75 6.33 21.90
C PHE A 248 2.83 5.09 21.01
N TRP A 249 2.87 5.25 19.68
CA TRP A 249 3.03 4.14 18.72
C TRP A 249 4.29 3.34 18.98
N LYS A 250 5.43 4.01 19.15
CA LYS A 250 6.71 3.36 19.47
C LYS A 250 6.62 2.51 20.74
N LYS A 251 6.03 3.06 21.79
CA LYS A 251 5.78 2.34 23.05
C LYS A 251 4.88 1.12 22.85
N ARG A 252 3.79 1.27 22.11
CA ARG A 252 2.82 0.18 21.87
C ARG A 252 3.40 -0.93 21.01
N LEU A 253 4.23 -0.61 20.02
CA LEU A 253 5.01 -1.59 19.25
C LEU A 253 5.88 -2.43 20.18
N GLN A 254 6.64 -1.79 21.08
CA GLN A 254 7.47 -2.48 22.05
C GLN A 254 6.64 -3.40 22.96
N GLU A 255 5.59 -2.89 23.58
CA GLU A 255 4.73 -3.64 24.51
C GLU A 255 4.07 -4.86 23.84
N LEU A 256 3.45 -4.66 22.68
CA LEU A 256 2.74 -5.71 21.97
C LEU A 256 3.69 -6.76 21.38
N SER A 257 4.92 -6.36 21.01
CA SER A 257 5.89 -7.30 20.46
C SER A 257 6.35 -8.34 21.47
N ALA A 258 6.28 -8.10 22.78
CA ALA A 258 6.78 -9.05 23.80
C ALA A 258 6.16 -10.45 23.67
N ASP A 259 4.86 -10.51 23.40
CA ASP A 259 4.07 -11.75 23.31
C ASP A 259 3.76 -12.16 21.85
N ALA A 260 4.27 -11.42 20.86
CA ALA A 260 4.01 -11.69 19.45
C ALA A 260 4.80 -12.89 18.90
N SER A 261 4.40 -13.40 17.73
CA SER A 261 5.19 -14.38 16.98
C SER A 261 6.55 -13.84 16.57
N ASP A 262 7.49 -14.73 16.26
CA ASP A 262 8.84 -14.37 15.85
C ASP A 262 8.86 -13.46 14.60
N LYS A 263 7.95 -13.71 13.64
CA LYS A 263 7.82 -12.87 12.43
C LYS A 263 7.40 -11.44 12.80
N ALA A 264 6.36 -11.30 13.63
CA ALA A 264 5.88 -9.99 14.07
C ALA A 264 6.92 -9.26 14.93
N LYS A 265 7.61 -9.98 15.84
CA LYS A 265 8.73 -9.45 16.64
C LYS A 265 9.85 -8.90 15.77
N ALA A 266 10.35 -9.70 14.83
CA ALA A 266 11.46 -9.31 13.96
C ALA A 266 11.11 -8.07 13.11
N ARG A 267 9.89 -8.03 12.55
CA ARG A 267 9.45 -6.88 11.74
C ARG A 267 9.22 -5.63 12.60
N THR A 268 8.67 -5.78 13.80
CA THR A 268 8.48 -4.68 14.76
C THR A 268 9.80 -4.08 15.20
N GLN A 269 10.82 -4.92 15.42
CA GLN A 269 12.17 -4.46 15.75
C GLN A 269 12.74 -3.56 14.64
N LYS A 270 12.63 -3.96 13.37
CA LYS A 270 13.03 -3.13 12.22
C LYS A 270 12.28 -1.80 12.19
N ALA A 271 10.98 -1.81 12.46
CA ALA A 271 10.19 -0.58 12.51
C ALA A 271 10.66 0.36 13.62
N MET A 272 10.94 -0.15 14.83
CA MET A 272 11.46 0.65 15.94
C MET A 272 12.84 1.24 15.63
N GLU A 273 13.73 0.48 14.97
CA GLU A 273 15.03 0.98 14.50
C GLU A 273 14.88 2.14 13.50
N VAL A 274 13.90 2.05 12.59
CA VAL A 274 13.57 3.17 11.71
C VAL A 274 13.12 4.36 12.55
N MET A 275 12.20 4.20 13.52
CA MET A 275 11.77 5.32 14.38
C MET A 275 12.95 5.94 15.16
N ASP A 276 13.82 5.13 15.74
CA ASP A 276 15.05 5.59 16.42
C ASP A 276 15.93 6.43 15.48
N SER A 277 16.12 5.97 14.24
CA SER A 277 16.94 6.69 13.24
C SER A 277 16.33 8.02 12.78
N LEU A 278 14.99 8.15 12.84
CA LEU A 278 14.28 9.38 12.45
C LEU A 278 14.31 10.44 13.56
N GLU A 279 14.41 10.01 14.82
CA GLU A 279 14.43 10.85 16.02
C GLU A 279 15.84 11.34 16.39
N ALA A 280 16.89 10.72 15.85
CA ALA A 280 18.29 11.05 16.09
C ALA A 280 18.75 12.32 15.34
#